data_AF-E6Q4M6-F1
#
_entry.id   AF-E6Q4M6-F1
#
_cell.length_a   1.000
_cell.length_b   1.000
_cell.length_c   1.000
_cell.angle_alpha   90.00
_cell.angle_beta   90.00
_cell.angle_gamma   90.00
#
_symmetry.space_group_name_H-M   'P 1'
#
loop_
_entity.id
_entity.type
_entity.pdbx_description
1 polymer ?
#
loop_
_entity_poly.entity_id
_entity_poly.type
_entity_poly.pdbx_seq_one_letter_code
_entity_poly.pdbx_strand_id
1 'polypeptide(L)'
;MLGRTKLRYAFVGCFVAFLFGTSTPGSAQPQGVPSPLVSISPRPLPSSQPATLEPKQIRLVRRVYAELRAGKSDATLFDARMNELLDPTSLASIKASLAPYGTPSVITSTSEEITPTYKLVDYTFEFSRGRSLSIRFSFDPNGKIGALFFPENFH
;
A
#
# COMPACT_ATOMS: atom_id res chain seq x y z
N MET A 1 20.74 37.76 -14.43
CA MET A 1 19.30 37.48 -14.31
C MET A 1 19.16 36.16 -13.56
N LEU A 2 19.00 36.20 -12.22
CA LEU A 2 17.73 36.01 -11.49
C LEU A 2 16.92 34.80 -12.02
N GLY A 3 16.59 33.75 -11.25
CA GLY A 3 16.41 33.69 -9.80
C GLY A 3 16.65 32.33 -9.16
N ARG A 4 17.05 32.40 -7.89
CA ARG A 4 17.06 31.34 -6.87
C ARG A 4 15.65 31.25 -6.26
N THR A 5 15.23 30.04 -5.87
CA THR A 5 14.66 29.84 -4.53
C THR A 5 14.80 28.39 -4.08
N LYS A 6 15.66 28.18 -3.08
CA LYS A 6 15.61 27.07 -2.13
C LYS A 6 14.42 27.30 -1.20
N LEU A 7 13.75 26.25 -0.77
CA LEU A 7 13.02 26.27 0.50
C LEU A 7 13.20 24.93 1.22
N ARG A 8 14.09 24.94 2.21
CA ARG A 8 14.15 23.98 3.32
C ARG A 8 13.28 24.58 4.42
N TYR A 9 12.40 23.79 5.02
CA TYR A 9 11.85 24.14 6.34
C TYR A 9 11.88 22.92 7.25
N ALA A 10 12.69 23.05 8.29
CA ALA A 10 12.59 22.35 9.56
C ALA A 10 12.01 23.36 10.57
N PHE A 11 11.07 22.90 11.40
CA PHE A 11 10.58 23.52 12.65
C PHE A 11 10.21 22.31 13.53
N VAL A 12 10.91 21.96 14.61
CA VAL A 12 11.12 22.63 15.91
C VAL A 12 9.81 22.95 16.64
N GLY A 13 9.57 22.20 17.72
CA GLY A 13 8.97 22.72 18.95
C GLY A 13 7.57 22.19 19.32
N CYS A 14 7.52 21.26 20.27
CA CYS A 14 6.70 21.50 21.48
C CYS A 14 7.26 20.68 22.65
N PHE A 15 7.89 21.41 23.56
CA PHE A 15 8.36 21.00 24.87
C PHE A 15 7.13 20.82 25.77
N VAL A 16 6.98 19.65 26.41
CA VAL A 16 6.13 19.55 27.62
C VAL A 16 7.06 19.34 28.79
N ALA A 17 7.19 20.40 29.58
CA ALA A 17 7.90 20.41 30.85
C ALA A 17 7.11 19.62 31.89
N PHE A 18 7.77 18.67 32.56
CA PHE A 18 7.32 18.18 33.86
C PHE A 18 8.32 18.63 34.93
N LEU A 19 7.80 19.45 35.84
CA LEU A 19 8.43 19.94 37.05
C LEU A 19 8.44 18.83 38.12
N PHE A 20 9.62 18.38 38.53
CA PHE A 20 9.91 17.91 39.89
C PHE A 20 11.41 18.20 40.10
N GLY A 21 11.83 18.99 41.07
CA GLY A 21 11.55 18.81 42.49
C GLY A 21 12.79 18.19 43.13
N THR A 22 13.54 19.04 43.83
CA THR A 22 14.84 18.83 44.50
C THR A 22 14.97 17.54 45.33
N SER A 23 16.15 16.92 45.34
CA SER A 23 16.94 16.65 46.58
C SER A 23 18.16 15.77 46.31
N THR A 24 19.33 16.24 46.74
CA THR A 24 20.52 15.42 47.01
C THR A 24 20.42 14.90 48.45
N PRO A 25 20.77 13.63 48.71
CA PRO A 25 21.94 13.35 49.56
C PRO A 25 22.76 12.17 48.98
N GLY A 26 24.07 12.10 49.11
CA GLY A 26 24.77 11.84 50.37
C GLY A 26 25.18 10.35 50.44
N SER A 27 26.49 10.11 50.44
CA SER A 27 27.26 8.85 50.45
C SER A 27 26.70 7.64 51.21
N ALA A 28 26.90 6.43 50.67
CA ALA A 28 27.55 5.27 51.33
C ALA A 28 27.47 3.98 50.46
N GLN A 29 28.61 3.31 50.28
CA GLN A 29 28.72 1.88 49.91
C GLN A 29 29.03 1.12 51.22
N PRO A 30 28.54 -0.12 51.45
CA PRO A 30 29.38 -1.29 51.14
C PRO A 30 28.64 -2.58 50.69
N GLN A 31 29.37 -3.33 49.84
CA GLN A 31 29.43 -4.76 49.51
C GLN A 31 28.41 -5.81 50.02
N GLY A 32 28.07 -6.72 49.09
CA GLY A 32 27.52 -8.08 49.29
C GLY A 32 26.37 -8.32 48.28
N VAL A 33 26.29 -9.31 47.39
CA VAL A 33 26.81 -10.68 47.23
C VAL A 33 26.60 -11.02 45.73
N PRO A 34 27.42 -11.84 45.04
CA PRO A 34 27.21 -12.11 43.60
C PRO A 34 25.95 -12.95 43.37
N SER A 35 25.00 -12.44 42.57
CA SER A 35 23.89 -13.23 42.03
C SER A 35 24.16 -13.58 40.55
N PRO A 36 23.88 -14.82 40.14
CA PRO A 36 24.36 -15.39 38.89
C PRO A 36 23.77 -14.69 37.66
N LEU A 37 24.61 -14.55 36.64
CA LEU A 37 24.24 -14.25 35.26
C LEU A 37 23.17 -15.23 34.78
N VAL A 38 21.89 -14.85 34.88
CA VAL A 38 20.83 -15.44 34.06
C VAL A 38 20.78 -14.64 32.78
N SER A 39 21.58 -15.08 31.80
CA SER A 39 21.45 -14.66 30.40
C SER A 39 20.18 -15.27 29.84
N ILE A 40 19.04 -14.63 30.12
CA ILE A 40 17.82 -14.85 29.35
C ILE A 40 17.98 -14.08 28.04
N SER A 41 18.58 -14.78 27.06
CA SER A 41 18.53 -14.38 25.66
C SER A 41 17.05 -14.11 25.31
N PRO A 42 16.66 -12.89 24.90
CA PRO A 42 15.27 -12.63 24.53
C PRO A 42 14.96 -13.50 23.31
N ARG A 43 14.17 -14.56 23.54
CA ARG A 43 13.55 -15.34 22.49
C ARG A 43 12.80 -14.34 21.58
N PRO A 44 13.06 -14.31 20.26
CA PRO A 44 12.24 -13.52 19.37
C PRO A 44 10.80 -14.02 19.55
N LEU A 45 9.91 -13.13 19.99
CA LEU A 45 8.48 -13.40 19.95
C LEU A 45 8.14 -13.77 18.49
N PRO A 46 7.33 -14.81 18.24
CA PRO A 46 6.75 -14.98 16.92
C PRO A 46 6.02 -13.68 16.62
N SER A 47 6.53 -12.95 15.63
CA SER A 47 5.92 -11.76 15.07
C SER A 47 4.52 -12.16 14.63
N SER A 48 3.56 -11.94 15.53
CA SER A 48 2.15 -11.94 15.21
C SER A 48 1.93 -10.69 14.38
N GLN A 49 2.42 -10.71 13.14
CA GLN A 49 1.90 -9.83 12.12
C GLN A 49 0.40 -10.09 12.14
N PRO A 50 -0.44 -9.08 12.43
CA PRO A 50 -1.85 -9.26 12.21
C PRO A 50 -1.97 -9.70 10.75
N ALA A 51 -2.70 -10.77 10.51
CA ALA A 51 -3.22 -11.04 9.18
C ALA A 51 -4.17 -9.88 8.89
N THR A 52 -3.61 -8.74 8.47
CA THR A 52 -4.37 -7.56 8.12
C THR A 52 -5.28 -8.03 7.01
N LEU A 53 -6.56 -8.18 7.34
CA LEU A 53 -7.58 -8.58 6.39
C LEU A 53 -7.54 -7.56 5.27
N GLU A 54 -6.95 -7.94 4.14
CA GLU A 54 -6.87 -7.11 2.93
C GLU A 54 -8.25 -6.51 2.67
N PRO A 55 -8.40 -5.17 2.56
CA PRO A 55 -9.67 -4.53 2.29
C PRO A 55 -10.41 -5.22 1.14
N LYS A 56 -11.73 -5.39 1.26
CA LYS A 56 -12.55 -6.11 0.25
C LYS A 56 -12.25 -5.64 -1.18
N GLN A 57 -12.07 -4.33 -1.35
CA GLN A 57 -11.75 -3.70 -2.62
C GLN A 57 -10.38 -4.12 -3.17
N ILE A 58 -9.35 -4.19 -2.32
CA ILE A 58 -8.00 -4.63 -2.74
C ILE A 58 -8.03 -6.10 -3.17
N ARG A 59 -8.83 -6.95 -2.50
CA ARG A 59 -9.02 -8.34 -2.95
C ARG A 59 -9.71 -8.43 -4.31
N LEU A 60 -10.73 -7.60 -4.56
CA LEU A 60 -11.39 -7.50 -5.85
C LEU A 60 -10.40 -7.09 -6.95
N VAL A 61 -9.65 -6.02 -6.72
CA VAL A 61 -8.66 -5.48 -7.65
C VAL A 61 -7.56 -6.50 -7.95
N ARG A 62 -7.08 -7.21 -6.92
CA ARG A 62 -6.11 -8.31 -7.07
C ARG A 62 -6.66 -9.43 -7.95
N ARG A 63 -7.93 -9.83 -7.74
CA ARG A 63 -8.59 -10.85 -8.57
C ARG A 63 -8.71 -10.40 -10.02
N VAL A 64 -9.17 -9.18 -10.26
CA VAL A 64 -9.31 -8.60 -11.61
C VAL A 64 -7.95 -8.59 -12.33
N TYR A 65 -6.89 -8.13 -11.66
CA TYR A 65 -5.54 -8.17 -12.23
C TYR A 65 -5.11 -9.60 -12.62
N ALA A 66 -5.36 -10.58 -11.76
CA ALA A 66 -4.99 -11.97 -12.02
C ALA A 66 -5.73 -12.56 -13.24
N GLU A 67 -7.03 -12.29 -13.37
CA GLU A 67 -7.82 -12.71 -14.54
C GLU A 67 -7.33 -12.04 -15.83
N LEU A 68 -7.14 -10.71 -15.81
CA LEU A 68 -6.65 -9.97 -16.97
C LEU A 68 -5.26 -10.43 -17.41
N ARG A 69 -4.36 -10.70 -16.45
CA ARG A 69 -3.03 -11.28 -16.74
C ARG A 69 -3.12 -12.70 -17.30
N ALA A 70 -4.18 -13.44 -17.01
CA ALA A 70 -4.45 -14.74 -17.62
C ALA A 70 -5.11 -14.62 -19.02
N GLY A 71 -5.49 -13.41 -19.45
CA GLY A 71 -6.27 -13.16 -20.66
C GLY A 71 -7.74 -13.56 -20.51
N LYS A 72 -8.28 -13.43 -19.30
CA LYS A 72 -9.66 -13.77 -18.93
C LYS A 72 -10.37 -12.55 -18.35
N SER A 73 -11.69 -12.57 -18.40
CA SER A 73 -12.56 -11.64 -17.68
C SER A 73 -13.65 -12.42 -16.95
N ASP A 74 -14.05 -11.92 -15.78
CA ASP A 74 -15.26 -12.38 -15.09
C ASP A 74 -16.34 -11.33 -15.31
N ALA A 75 -17.32 -11.66 -16.15
CA ALA A 75 -18.37 -10.73 -16.54
C ALA A 75 -19.23 -10.25 -15.36
N THR A 76 -19.19 -10.96 -14.23
CA THR A 76 -19.89 -10.54 -13.01
C THR A 76 -19.22 -9.37 -12.30
N LEU A 77 -17.97 -9.02 -12.64
CA LEU A 77 -17.24 -7.93 -11.97
C LEU A 77 -17.35 -6.59 -12.71
N PHE A 78 -17.65 -6.64 -14.00
CA PHE A 78 -17.71 -5.48 -14.88
C PHE A 78 -19.16 -5.07 -15.16
N ASP A 79 -19.36 -3.80 -15.50
CA ASP A 79 -20.64 -3.38 -16.06
C ASP A 79 -20.83 -3.90 -17.50
N ALA A 80 -22.02 -3.72 -18.06
CA ALA A 80 -22.33 -4.23 -19.40
C ALA A 80 -21.41 -3.63 -20.47
N ARG A 81 -21.12 -2.33 -20.38
CA ARG A 81 -20.29 -1.62 -21.36
C ARG A 81 -18.85 -2.11 -21.35
N MET A 82 -18.26 -2.26 -20.16
CA MET A 82 -16.88 -2.74 -20.04
C MET A 82 -16.77 -4.21 -20.48
N ASN A 83 -17.80 -5.03 -20.24
CA ASN A 83 -17.84 -6.40 -20.76
C ASN A 83 -17.83 -6.46 -22.29
N GLU A 84 -18.49 -5.52 -22.98
CA GLU A 84 -18.43 -5.42 -24.45
C GLU A 84 -17.03 -5.03 -24.95
N LEU A 85 -16.31 -4.20 -24.19
CA LEU A 85 -14.95 -3.76 -24.54
C LEU A 85 -13.87 -4.82 -24.24
N LEU A 86 -14.12 -5.74 -23.32
CA LEU A 86 -13.22 -6.84 -22.98
C LEU A 86 -13.38 -8.03 -23.93
N ASP A 87 -13.33 -7.75 -25.23
CA ASP A 87 -13.34 -8.77 -26.28
C ASP A 87 -12.02 -9.60 -26.29
N PRO A 88 -11.96 -10.73 -27.02
CA PRO A 88 -10.78 -11.58 -27.06
C PRO A 88 -9.49 -10.88 -27.53
N THR A 89 -9.60 -9.90 -28.44
CA THR A 89 -8.45 -9.15 -28.97
C THR A 89 -7.90 -8.23 -27.88
N SER A 90 -8.78 -7.50 -27.21
CA SER A 90 -8.44 -6.61 -26.10
C SER A 90 -7.83 -7.39 -24.92
N LEU A 91 -8.42 -8.54 -24.55
CA LEU A 91 -7.88 -9.40 -23.50
C LEU A 91 -6.51 -9.98 -23.86
N ALA A 92 -6.27 -10.35 -25.12
CA ALA A 92 -4.96 -10.80 -25.57
C ALA A 92 -3.90 -9.70 -25.49
N SER A 93 -4.25 -8.47 -25.87
CA SER A 93 -3.37 -7.31 -25.74
C SER A 93 -3.06 -7.00 -24.28
N ILE A 94 -4.07 -6.92 -23.41
CA ILE A 94 -3.89 -6.70 -21.96
C ILE A 94 -3.01 -7.79 -21.36
N LYS A 95 -3.24 -9.07 -21.70
CA LYS A 95 -2.42 -10.19 -21.25
C LYS A 95 -0.95 -10.01 -21.65
N ALA A 96 -0.68 -9.63 -22.89
CA ALA A 96 0.68 -9.41 -23.38
C ALA A 96 1.38 -8.30 -22.60
N SER A 97 0.72 -7.16 -22.38
CA SER A 97 1.27 -6.03 -21.63
C SER A 97 1.45 -6.32 -20.13
N LEU A 98 0.61 -7.19 -19.54
CA LEU A 98 0.75 -7.60 -18.13
C LEU A 98 1.75 -8.74 -17.90
N ALA A 99 2.09 -9.52 -18.93
CA ALA A 99 2.98 -10.67 -18.81
C ALA A 99 4.34 -10.34 -18.13
N PRO A 100 5.01 -9.21 -18.45
CA PRO A 100 6.32 -8.88 -17.87
C PRO A 100 6.29 -8.56 -16.39
N TYR A 101 5.15 -8.19 -15.80
CA TYR A 101 5.07 -7.71 -14.43
C TYR A 101 4.99 -8.83 -13.39
N GLY A 102 4.40 -9.98 -13.75
CA GLY A 102 4.23 -11.09 -12.82
C GLY A 102 3.05 -10.90 -11.87
N THR A 103 3.16 -11.41 -10.66
CA THR A 103 2.15 -11.24 -9.60
C THR A 103 2.57 -10.09 -8.68
N PRO A 104 1.68 -9.13 -8.37
CA PRO A 104 2.00 -8.04 -7.46
C PRO A 104 2.19 -8.54 -6.03
N SER A 105 3.27 -8.11 -5.37
CA SER A 105 3.49 -8.35 -3.94
C SER A 105 2.57 -7.49 -3.09
N VAL A 106 2.45 -6.21 -3.43
CA VAL A 106 1.67 -5.22 -2.69
C VAL A 106 0.74 -4.48 -3.64
N ILE A 107 -0.47 -4.17 -3.17
CA ILE A 107 -1.41 -3.30 -3.87
C ILE A 107 -1.86 -2.25 -2.87
N THR A 108 -1.73 -0.98 -3.22
CA THR A 108 -2.15 0.16 -2.39
C THR A 108 -3.06 1.09 -3.18
N SER A 109 -4.03 1.72 -2.53
CA SER A 109 -4.78 2.83 -3.11
C SER A 109 -4.04 4.13 -2.83
N THR A 110 -3.84 4.96 -3.85
CA THR A 110 -3.06 6.21 -3.75
C THR A 110 -3.91 7.46 -3.89
N SER A 111 -5.05 7.37 -4.58
CA SER A 111 -6.00 8.48 -4.76
C SER A 111 -7.41 7.92 -4.91
N GLU A 112 -8.40 8.67 -4.44
CA GLU A 112 -9.82 8.35 -4.57
C GLU A 112 -10.60 9.62 -4.90
N GLU A 113 -11.45 9.53 -5.93
CA GLU A 113 -12.40 10.57 -6.33
C GLU A 113 -13.79 9.96 -6.37
N ILE A 114 -14.74 10.57 -5.67
CA ILE A 114 -16.12 10.08 -5.57
C ILE A 114 -17.06 11.13 -6.17
N THR A 115 -17.91 10.69 -7.09
CA THR A 115 -18.99 11.48 -7.66
C THR A 115 -20.34 10.79 -7.38
N PRO A 116 -21.48 11.46 -7.63
CA PRO A 116 -22.79 10.82 -7.48
C PRO A 116 -23.00 9.61 -8.40
N THR A 117 -22.24 9.50 -9.49
CA THR A 117 -22.45 8.50 -10.55
C THR A 117 -21.35 7.46 -10.63
N TYR A 118 -20.16 7.73 -10.11
CA TYR A 118 -19.04 6.79 -10.11
C TYR A 118 -18.00 7.12 -9.04
N LYS A 119 -17.14 6.14 -8.75
CA LYS A 119 -15.93 6.30 -7.94
C LYS A 119 -14.69 5.94 -8.76
N LEU A 120 -13.71 6.83 -8.82
CA LEU A 120 -12.38 6.54 -9.36
C LEU A 120 -11.40 6.24 -8.23
N VAL A 121 -10.61 5.18 -8.38
CA VAL A 121 -9.54 4.85 -7.44
C VAL A 121 -8.28 4.51 -8.20
N ASP A 122 -7.18 5.17 -7.85
CA ASP A 122 -5.85 4.85 -8.34
C ASP A 122 -5.22 3.79 -7.45
N TYR A 123 -4.85 2.65 -8.03
CA TYR A 123 -4.13 1.59 -7.35
C TYR A 123 -2.71 1.48 -7.86
N THR A 124 -1.74 1.47 -6.95
CA THR A 124 -0.35 1.13 -7.25
C THR A 124 -0.13 -0.35 -6.94
N PHE A 125 0.30 -1.08 -7.96
CA PHE A 125 0.72 -2.47 -7.90
C PHE A 125 2.24 -2.50 -7.84
N GLU A 126 2.79 -3.02 -6.75
CA GLU A 126 4.23 -3.19 -6.60
C GLU A 126 4.61 -4.64 -6.89
N PHE A 127 5.72 -4.83 -7.60
CA PHE A 127 6.23 -6.11 -8.05
C PHE A 127 7.65 -6.32 -7.54
N SER A 128 8.15 -7.55 -7.73
CA SER A 128 9.55 -7.86 -7.47
C SER A 128 10.50 -6.93 -8.24
N ARG A 129 11.69 -6.71 -7.69
CA ARG A 129 12.74 -5.85 -8.28
C ARG A 129 12.37 -4.36 -8.36
N GLY A 130 11.43 -3.90 -7.52
CA GLY A 130 11.10 -2.47 -7.38
C GLY A 130 10.32 -1.89 -8.55
N ARG A 131 9.70 -2.73 -9.38
CA ARG A 131 8.79 -2.28 -10.45
C ARG A 131 7.43 -1.96 -9.87
N SER A 132 6.77 -0.95 -10.42
CA SER A 132 5.39 -0.62 -10.09
C SER A 132 4.56 -0.38 -11.34
N LEU A 133 3.25 -0.55 -11.21
CA LEU A 133 2.24 -0.23 -12.21
C LEU A 133 1.08 0.46 -11.51
N SER A 134 0.72 1.66 -11.94
CA SER A 134 -0.50 2.33 -11.46
C SER A 134 -1.64 2.03 -12.41
N ILE A 135 -2.77 1.55 -11.90
CA ILE A 135 -3.99 1.32 -12.69
C ILE A 135 -5.12 2.06 -12.00
N ARG A 136 -5.85 2.88 -12.77
CA ARG A 136 -7.07 3.54 -12.29
C ARG A 136 -8.27 2.66 -12.57
N PHE A 137 -9.10 2.48 -11.56
CA PHE A 137 -10.37 1.77 -11.67
C PHE A 137 -11.53 2.76 -11.52
N SER A 138 -12.51 2.66 -12.40
CA SER A 138 -13.81 3.30 -12.23
C SER A 138 -14.83 2.28 -11.74
N PHE A 139 -15.54 2.62 -10.67
CA PHE A 139 -16.62 1.83 -10.11
C PHE A 139 -17.95 2.54 -10.26
N ASP A 140 -18.97 1.83 -10.72
CA ASP A 140 -20.36 2.31 -10.74
C ASP A 140 -20.95 2.35 -9.30
N PRO A 141 -22.18 2.89 -9.11
CA PRO A 141 -22.83 2.93 -7.80
C PRO A 141 -23.12 1.55 -7.20
N ASN A 142 -23.13 0.49 -8.03
CA ASN A 142 -23.32 -0.90 -7.60
C ASN A 142 -21.99 -1.61 -7.29
N GLY A 143 -20.85 -0.91 -7.42
CA GLY A 143 -19.51 -1.45 -7.22
C GLY A 143 -18.98 -2.30 -8.38
N LYS A 144 -19.64 -2.30 -9.55
CA LYS A 144 -19.13 -2.90 -10.80
C LYS A 144 -18.05 -2.02 -11.41
N ILE A 145 -17.11 -2.64 -12.11
CA ILE A 145 -16.03 -1.91 -12.78
C ILE A 145 -16.52 -1.43 -14.15
N GLY A 146 -16.58 -0.12 -14.34
CA GLY A 146 -17.01 0.49 -15.60
C GLY A 146 -15.86 0.94 -16.50
N ALA A 147 -14.65 1.08 -15.96
CA ALA A 147 -13.45 1.38 -16.75
C ALA A 147 -12.16 0.99 -16.03
N LEU A 148 -11.14 0.68 -16.84
CA LEU A 148 -9.76 0.48 -16.41
C LEU A 148 -8.86 1.40 -17.22
N PHE A 149 -8.00 2.16 -16.55
CA PHE A 149 -7.01 3.00 -17.23
C PHE A 149 -5.61 2.55 -16.83
N PHE A 150 -4.85 2.16 -17.85
CA PHE A 150 -3.43 1.86 -17.77
C PHE A 150 -2.63 3.12 -18.16
N PRO A 151 -1.39 3.28 -17.69
CA PRO A 151 -0.56 4.44 -18.03
C PRO A 151 -0.27 4.47 -19.54
N GLU A 152 -0.03 5.64 -20.13
CA GLU A 152 0.15 5.79 -21.59
C GLU A 152 1.27 4.92 -22.18
N ASN A 153 2.30 4.59 -21.40
CA ASN A 153 3.40 3.70 -21.83
C ASN A 153 3.09 2.21 -21.63
N PHE A 154 1.81 1.84 -21.54
CA PHE A 154 1.35 0.47 -21.38
C PHE A 154 1.22 -0.20 -22.74
N HIS A 155 2.29 -0.87 -23.17
CA HIS A 155 2.36 -1.67 -24.39
C HIS A 155 3.04 -3.01 -24.12
#